data_AF-A0A942VNN7-F1
#
_entry.id   AF-A0A942VNN7-F1
#
_cell.length_a   1.000
_cell.length_b   1.000
_cell.length_c   1.000
_cell.angle_alpha   90.00
_cell.angle_beta   90.00
_cell.angle_gamma   90.00
#
_symmetry.space_group_name_H-M   'P 1'
#
loop_
_entity.id
_entity.type
_entity.pdbx_description
1 polymer ?
#
loop_
_entity_poly.entity_id
_entity_poly.type
_entity_poly.pdbx_seq_one_letter_code
_entity_poly.pdbx_strand_id
1 'polypeptide(L)' 'MEDYSKLVIELYREQFLAYTVGLPVDVDSIFSVQDCLLKAIDKAKVNNEPTDYLVNLKNEVDFLKYQILR' A
#
# COMPACT_ATOMS: atom_id res chain seq x y z
N MET A 1 -0.53 -13.17 -6.39
CA MET A 1 -0.79 -12.61 -5.05
C MET A 1 0.49 -12.16 -4.36
N GLU A 2 1.59 -12.92 -4.39
CA GLU A 2 2.88 -12.55 -3.76
C GLU A 2 3.41 -11.16 -4.17
N ASP A 3 3.22 -10.73 -5.42
CA ASP A 3 3.73 -9.44 -5.92
C ASP A 3 3.20 -8.23 -5.14
N TYR A 4 1.92 -8.25 -4.72
CA TYR A 4 1.32 -7.13 -4.00
C TYR A 4 1.76 -7.07 -2.53
N SER A 5 1.98 -8.24 -1.89
CA SER A 5 2.61 -8.27 -0.56
C SER A 5 4.01 -7.68 -0.61
N LYS A 6 4.81 -8.05 -1.62
CA LYS A 6 6.16 -7.52 -1.77
C LYS A 6 6.16 -6.01 -1.95
N LEU A 7 5.26 -5.48 -2.79
CA LEU A 7 5.09 -4.04 -3.01
C LEU A 7 4.79 -3.29 -1.70
N VAL A 8 3.85 -3.79 -0.89
CA VAL A 8 3.48 -3.18 0.39
C VAL A 8 4.63 -3.25 1.39
N ILE A 9 5.36 -4.38 1.45
CA ILE A 9 6.54 -4.54 2.31
C ILE A 9 7.65 -3.55 1.94
N GLU A 10 7.92 -3.37 0.64
CA GLU A 10 8.92 -2.42 0.15
C GLU A 10 8.55 -0.98 0.53
N LEU A 11 7.27 -0.59 0.38
CA LEU A 11 6.75 0.69 0.86
C LEU A 11 7.02 0.88 2.36
N TYR A 12 6.63 -0.08 3.20
CA TYR A 12 6.87 0.01 4.65
C TYR A 12 8.36 0.18 4.98
N ARG A 13 9.22 -0.58 4.29
CA ARG A 13 10.66 -0.52 4.49
C ARG A 13 11.23 0.85 4.13
N GLU A 14 10.83 1.41 2.99
CA GLU A 14 11.31 2.73 2.54
C GLU A 14 10.86 3.84 3.49
N GLN A 15 9.60 3.82 3.92
CA GLN A 15 9.06 4.82 4.85
C GLN A 15 9.72 4.73 6.22
N PHE A 16 9.97 3.52 6.72
CA PHE A 16 10.69 3.34 7.98
C PHE A 16 12.14 3.83 7.86
N LEU A 17 12.84 3.51 6.77
CA LEU A 17 14.20 3.99 6.53
C LEU A 17 14.25 5.52 6.48
N ALA A 18 13.35 6.16 5.73
CA ALA A 18 13.22 7.62 5.67
C ALA A 18 13.01 8.22 7.06
N TYR A 19 12.12 7.65 7.85
CA TYR A 19 11.90 8.07 9.24
C TYR A 19 13.18 7.97 10.09
N THR A 20 13.94 6.87 10.00
CA THR A 20 15.19 6.71 10.78
C THR A 20 16.28 7.73 10.47
N VAL A 21 16.27 8.30 9.27
CA VAL A 21 17.23 9.34 8.86
C VAL A 21 16.64 10.75 8.95
N GLY A 22 15.43 10.90 9.50
CA GLY A 22 14.75 12.19 9.67
C GLY A 22 14.25 12.81 8.37
N LEU A 23 14.07 12.01 7.32
CA LEU A 23 13.46 12.45 6.07
C LEU A 23 11.94 12.54 6.21
N PRO A 24 11.31 13.47 5.46
CA PRO A 24 9.86 13.53 5.40
C PRO A 24 9.32 12.23 4.78
N VAL A 25 8.07 11.95 5.12
CA VAL A 25 7.36 10.79 4.62
C VAL A 25 7.06 11.01 3.15
N ASP A 26 7.31 9.98 2.35
CA ASP A 26 7.01 10.02 0.93
C ASP A 26 5.53 9.69 0.72
N VAL A 27 4.72 10.75 0.70
CA VAL A 27 3.27 10.65 0.54
C VAL A 27 2.88 10.15 -0.86
N ASP A 28 3.70 10.45 -1.87
CA ASP A 28 3.43 10.10 -3.26
C ASP A 28 3.57 8.59 -3.50
N SER A 29 4.55 7.94 -2.88
CA SER A 29 4.66 6.47 -2.94
C SER A 29 3.50 5.77 -2.23
N ILE A 30 3.00 6.32 -1.11
CA ILE A 30 1.81 5.79 -0.42
C ILE A 30 0.59 5.84 -1.34
N PHE A 31 0.33 6.99 -1.98
CA PHE A 31 -0.78 7.12 -2.93
C PHE A 31 -0.62 6.22 -4.16
N SER A 32 0.61 6.07 -4.67
CA SER A 32 0.90 5.22 -5.82
C SER A 32 0.60 3.75 -5.54
N VAL A 33 1.01 3.24 -4.37
CA VAL A 33 0.71 1.86 -3.95
C VAL A 33 -0.80 1.68 -3.71
N GLN A 34 -1.47 2.67 -3.11
CA GLN A 34 -2.92 2.64 -2.91
C GLN A 34 -3.68 2.54 -4.24
N ASP A 35 -3.31 3.35 -5.25
CA ASP A 35 -3.91 3.33 -6.58
C ASP A 35 -3.64 2.00 -7.30
N CYS A 36 -2.44 1.43 -7.14
CA CYS A 36 -2.10 0.11 -7.67
C CYS A 36 -3.02 -0.99 -7.08
N LEU A 37 -3.22 -0.99 -5.76
CA LEU A 37 -4.10 -1.94 -5.08
C LEU A 37 -5.56 -1.76 -5.49
N LEU A 38 -6.03 -0.51 -5.65
CA LEU A 38 -7.38 -0.23 -6.15
C LEU A 38 -7.61 -0.80 -7.56
N LYS A 39 -6.68 -0.55 -8.49
CA LYS A 39 -6.74 -1.10 -9.84
C LYS A 39 -6.73 -2.63 -9.84
N ALA A 40 -5.94 -3.25 -8.96
CA ALA A 40 -5.92 -4.70 -8.80
C ALA A 40 -7.26 -5.26 -8.29
N ILE A 41 -7.85 -4.60 -7.29
CA ILE A 41 -9.17 -4.95 -6.76
C ILE A 41 -10.24 -4.83 -7.84
N ASP A 42 -10.26 -3.73 -8.60
CA ASP A 42 -11.25 -3.51 -9.65
C ASP A 42 -11.12 -4.57 -10.75
N LYS A 43 -9.89 -4.92 -11.15
CA LYS A 43 -9.64 -6.01 -12.10
C LYS A 43 -10.11 -7.36 -11.57
N ALA A 44 -9.83 -7.68 -10.31
CA ALA A 44 -10.26 -8.92 -9.68
C ALA A 44 -11.81 -9.00 -9.58
N LYS A 45 -12.49 -7.88 -9.26
CA LYS A 45 -13.95 -7.80 -9.28
C LYS A 45 -14.53 -8.09 -10.67
N VAL A 46 -13.97 -7.48 -11.71
CA VAL A 46 -14.39 -7.70 -13.11
C VAL A 46 -14.25 -9.17 -13.50
N ASN A 47 -13.20 -9.84 -13.01
CA ASN A 47 -12.91 -11.24 -13.29
C ASN A 47 -13.63 -12.24 -12.36
N ASN A 48 -14.43 -11.77 -11.38
CA ASN A 48 -15.00 -12.59 -10.30
C ASN A 48 -13.95 -13.39 -9.49
N GLU A 49 -12.77 -12.80 -9.29
CA GLU A 49 -11.70 -13.35 -8.45
C GLU A 49 -11.84 -12.89 -6.99
N PRO A 50 -11.32 -13.65 -6.00
CA PRO A 50 -11.32 -13.24 -4.60
C PRO A 50 -10.55 -11.92 -4.38
N THR A 51 -11.16 -11.00 -3.62
CA THR A 51 -10.59 -9.66 -3.38
C THR A 51 -10.17 -9.41 -1.94
N ASP A 52 -10.54 -10.28 -1.00
CA ASP A 52 -10.34 -10.06 0.45
C ASP A 52 -8.89 -9.77 0.79
N TYR A 53 -7.96 -10.49 0.17
CA TYR A 53 -6.53 -10.30 0.36
C TYR A 53 -6.05 -8.91 -0.11
N LEU A 54 -6.48 -8.47 -1.29
CA LEU A 54 -6.11 -7.16 -1.84
C LEU A 54 -6.73 -6.02 -1.04
N VAL A 55 -7.97 -6.20 -0.58
CA VAL A 55 -8.66 -5.25 0.31
C VAL A 55 -7.94 -5.15 1.64
N ASN A 56 -7.46 -6.26 2.20
CA ASN A 56 -6.68 -6.23 3.44
C ASN A 56 -5.37 -5.46 3.28
N LEU A 57 -4.61 -5.71 2.19
CA LEU A 57 -3.39 -4.95 1.89
C LEU A 57 -3.67 -3.45 1.74
N LYS A 58 -4.78 -3.08 1.09
CA LYS A 58 -5.19 -1.67 0.97
C LYS A 58 -5.43 -1.05 2.35
N ASN A 59 -6.10 -1.76 3.25
CA ASN A 59 -6.39 -1.27 4.59
C ASN A 59 -5.11 -1.05 5.42
N GLU A 60 -4.09 -1.90 5.25
CA GLU A 60 -2.77 -1.70 5.88
C GLU A 60 -2.09 -0.42 5.36
N VAL A 61 -2.09 -0.20 4.05
CA VAL A 61 -1.54 1.02 3.44
C VAL A 61 -2.33 2.26 3.88
N ASP A 62 -3.66 2.17 3.99
CA ASP A 62 -4.51 3.25 4.50
C ASP A 62 -4.16 3.59 5.96
N PHE A 63 -3.91 2.58 6.80
CA PHE A 63 -3.50 2.80 8.18
C PHE A 63 -2.19 3.59 8.27
N LEU A 64 -1.22 3.26 7.40
CA LEU A 64 0.05 3.99 7.30
C LEU A 64 -0.20 5.49 7.01
N LYS A 65 -1.08 5.79 6.05
CA LYS A 65 -1.47 7.17 5.73
C LYS A 65 -1.99 7.93 6.95
N TYR A 66 -2.89 7.32 7.74
CA TYR A 66 -3.50 7.98 8.90
C TYR A 66 -2.56 8.14 10.10
N GLN A 67 -1.60 7.24 10.29
CA GLN A 67 -0.62 7.36 11.38
C GLN A 67 0.48 8.37 11.06
N ILE A 68 0.88 8.45 9.80
CA ILE A 68 2.04 9.23 9.40
C ILE A 68 1.69 10.67 9.01
N LEU A 69 0.51 10.92 8.41
CA LEU A 69 0.07 12.27 8.04
C LEU A 69 -0.65 13.02 9.18
N ARG A 70 -0.50 12.57 10.43
CA ARG A 70 -1.20 13.13 11.58
C ARG A 70 -0.44 14.29 12.22
#